data_AF-A0A2S9GGA5-F1
#
_entry.id   AF-A0A2S9GGA5-F1
#
_cell.length_a   1.000
_cell.length_b   1.000
_cell.length_c   1.000
_cell.angle_alpha   90.00
_cell.angle_beta   90.00
_cell.angle_gamma   90.00
#
_symmetry.space_group_name_H-M   'P 1'
#
loop_
_entity.id
_entity.type
_entity.pdbx_description
1 polymer ?
#
loop_
_entity_poly.entity_id
_entity_poly.type
_entity_poly.pdbx_seq_one_letter_code
_entity_poly.pdbx_strand_id
1 'polypeptide(L)' 'MDPVIALRQIAYYKDRARDDPRRVMAYRNAADVVEAPTDAQREKHGAANSWQALPKVGPKTAKVIAEAWAGREPEVLIE' A
#
# COMPACT_ATOMS: atom_id res chain seq x y z
N MET A 1 8.41 7.35 -2.94
CA MET A 1 7.94 7.24 -1.53
C MET A 1 8.00 5.77 -1.14
N ASP A 2 8.28 5.41 0.10
CA ASP A 2 8.19 3.99 0.49
C ASP A 2 6.70 3.56 0.57
N PRO A 3 6.26 2.47 -0.09
CA PRO A 3 4.86 2.07 -0.07
C PRO A 3 4.32 1.67 1.30
N VAL A 4 5.15 1.16 2.20
CA VAL A 4 4.73 0.81 3.58
C VAL A 4 4.33 2.09 4.30
N ILE A 5 5.12 3.16 4.14
CA ILE A 5 4.79 4.50 4.68
C ILE A 5 3.46 5.00 4.11
N ALA A 6 3.29 4.93 2.78
CA ALA A 6 2.06 5.38 2.12
C ALA A 6 0.81 4.66 2.65
N LEU A 7 0.86 3.33 2.76
CA LEU A 7 -0.25 2.52 3.26
C LEU A 7 -0.57 2.83 4.73
N ARG A 8 0.46 3.02 5.58
CA ARG A 8 0.29 3.41 6.98
C ARG A 8 -0.33 4.80 7.12
N GLN A 9 0.06 5.76 6.29
CA GLN A 9 -0.53 7.10 6.24
C GLN A 9 -2.00 7.07 5.83
N ILE A 10 -2.34 6.35 4.76
CA ILE A 10 -3.74 6.20 4.31
C ILE A 10 -4.58 5.55 5.41
N ALA A 11 -4.09 4.48 6.04
CA ALA A 11 -4.80 3.84 7.14
C ALA A 11 -5.06 4.82 8.30
N TYR A 12 -4.06 5.63 8.68
CA TYR A 12 -4.18 6.63 9.71
C TYR A 12 -5.25 7.69 9.38
N TYR A 13 -5.21 8.26 8.17
CA TYR A 13 -6.18 9.29 7.78
C TYR A 13 -7.61 8.75 7.72
N LYS A 14 -7.79 7.53 7.21
CA LYS A 14 -9.10 6.87 7.17
C LYS A 14 -9.66 6.56 8.55
N ASP A 15 -8.81 6.07 9.46
CA ASP A 15 -9.20 5.79 10.84
C ASP A 15 -9.63 7.09 11.56
N ARG A 16 -8.85 8.16 11.38
CA ARG A 16 -9.15 9.50 11.91
C ARG A 16 -10.46 10.04 11.35
N ALA A 17 -10.76 9.80 10.09
CA ALA A 17 -12.00 10.20 9.43
C ALA A 17 -13.21 9.32 9.80
N ARG A 18 -13.03 8.28 10.63
CA ARG A 18 -14.06 7.28 10.97
C ARG A 18 -14.66 6.58 9.73
N ASP A 19 -13.83 6.34 8.71
CA ASP A 19 -14.18 5.53 7.54
C ASP A 19 -14.40 4.05 7.95
N ASP A 20 -14.82 3.21 7.01
CA ASP A 20 -15.08 1.79 7.25
C ASP A 20 -13.84 1.09 7.89
N PRO A 21 -13.97 0.53 9.11
CA PRO A 21 -12.88 -0.17 9.80
C PRO A 21 -12.27 -1.31 8.97
N ARG A 22 -13.05 -1.97 8.10
CA ARG A 22 -12.53 -3.01 7.20
C ARG A 22 -11.53 -2.43 6.19
N ARG A 23 -11.77 -1.22 5.69
CA ARG A 23 -10.87 -0.56 4.74
C ARG A 23 -9.60 -0.10 5.44
N VAL A 24 -9.71 0.46 6.64
CA VAL A 24 -8.54 0.80 7.49
C VAL A 24 -7.67 -0.43 7.71
N MET A 25 -8.27 -1.55 8.12
CA MET A 25 -7.53 -2.80 8.36
C MET A 25 -6.94 -3.39 7.08
N ALA A 26 -7.58 -3.23 5.93
CA ALA A 26 -7.02 -3.66 4.65
C ALA A 26 -5.70 -2.93 4.33
N TYR A 27 -5.62 -1.62 4.55
CA TYR A 27 -4.38 -0.86 4.36
C TYR A 27 -3.30 -1.25 5.36
N ARG A 28 -3.64 -1.45 6.64
CA ARG A 28 -2.70 -1.93 7.67
C ARG A 28 -2.10 -3.29 7.30
N ASN A 29 -2.97 -4.26 6.99
CA ASN A 29 -2.53 -5.61 6.60
C ASN A 29 -1.66 -5.61 5.34
N ALA A 30 -1.98 -4.76 4.36
CA ALA A 30 -1.16 -4.65 3.16
C ALA A 30 0.22 -4.06 3.45
N ALA A 31 0.33 -3.10 4.39
CA ALA A 31 1.61 -2.55 4.79
C ALA A 31 2.51 -3.64 5.36
N ASP A 32 1.98 -4.50 6.24
CA ASP A 32 2.73 -5.62 6.83
C ASP A 32 3.18 -6.63 5.75
N VAL A 33 2.31 -6.92 4.77
CA VAL A 33 2.64 -7.83 3.66
C VAL A 33 3.72 -7.25 2.75
N VAL A 34 3.74 -5.94 2.54
CA VAL A 34 4.75 -5.27 1.70
C VAL A 34 6.06 -5.06 2.46
N GLU A 35 6.03 -4.98 3.79
CA GLU A 35 7.22 -4.84 4.64
C GLU A 35 7.95 -6.18 4.86
N ALA A 36 7.24 -7.31 4.83
CA ALA A 36 7.83 -8.62 5.11
C ALA A 36 8.92 -9.10 4.12
N PRO A 37 8.84 -8.87 2.80
CA PRO A 37 9.87 -9.30 1.86
C PRO A 37 11.15 -8.46 1.98
N THR A 38 12.28 -9.07 1.62
CA THR A 38 13.56 -8.37 1.49
C THR A 38 13.53 -7.32 0.38
N ASP A 39 14.44 -6.34 0.43
CA ASP A 39 14.55 -5.29 -0.60
C ASP A 39 14.66 -5.86 -2.03
N ALA A 40 15.44 -6.92 -2.22
CA ALA A 40 15.58 -7.57 -3.53
C ALA A 40 14.26 -8.21 -4.01
N GLN A 41 13.41 -8.70 -3.11
CA GLN A 41 12.08 -9.22 -3.46
C GLN A 41 11.13 -8.07 -3.78
N ARG A 42 11.15 -6.99 -2.99
CA ARG A 42 10.36 -5.78 -3.25
C ARG A 42 10.74 -5.17 -4.60
N GLU A 43 12.02 -5.12 -4.94
CA GLU A 43 12.51 -4.66 -6.26
C GLU A 43 11.95 -5.50 -7.40
N LYS A 44 11.94 -6.83 -7.27
CA LYS A 44 11.33 -7.73 -8.27
C LYS A 44 9.85 -7.45 -8.46
N HIS A 45 9.10 -7.25 -7.37
CA HIS A 45 7.69 -6.89 -7.46
C HIS A 45 7.48 -5.52 -8.10
N GLY A 46 8.33 -4.54 -7.76
CA GLY A 46 8.31 -3.20 -8.33
C GLY A 46 8.57 -3.18 -9.83
N ALA A 47 9.65 -3.85 -10.27
CA ALA A 47 10.00 -3.97 -11.68
C ALA A 47 8.91 -4.69 -12.51
N ALA A 48 8.28 -5.71 -11.93
CA ALA A 48 7.19 -6.45 -12.59
C ALA A 48 5.80 -5.83 -12.39
N ASN A 49 5.68 -4.77 -11.59
CA ASN A 49 4.42 -4.20 -11.10
C ASN A 49 3.42 -5.27 -10.59
N SER A 50 3.92 -6.27 -9.86
CA SER A 50 3.16 -7.47 -9.49
C SER A 50 2.58 -7.44 -8.06
N TRP A 51 2.40 -6.25 -7.50
CA TRP A 51 1.96 -6.06 -6.11
C TRP A 51 0.62 -6.72 -5.78
N GLN A 52 -0.29 -6.84 -6.75
CA GLN A 52 -1.58 -7.53 -6.57
C GLN A 52 -1.43 -9.05 -6.38
N ALA A 53 -0.28 -9.64 -6.71
CA ALA A 53 -0.01 -11.05 -6.44
C ALA A 53 0.26 -11.32 -4.95
N LEU A 54 0.52 -10.27 -4.15
CA LEU A 54 0.73 -10.41 -2.72
C LEU A 54 -0.60 -10.69 -1.99
N PRO A 55 -0.58 -11.55 -0.94
CA PRO A 55 -1.78 -11.85 -0.19
C PRO A 55 -2.36 -10.59 0.45
N LYS A 56 -3.70 -10.49 0.52
CA LYS A 56 -4.42 -9.35 1.11
C LYS A 56 -4.20 -8.01 0.39
N VAL A 57 -3.58 -8.00 -0.79
CA VAL A 57 -3.44 -6.80 -1.63
C VAL A 57 -4.48 -6.81 -2.74
N GLY A 58 -5.54 -6.02 -2.56
CA GLY A 58 -6.57 -5.82 -3.59
C GLY A 58 -6.15 -4.79 -4.65
N PRO A 59 -6.90 -4.66 -5.78
CA PRO A 59 -6.54 -3.79 -6.90
C PRO A 59 -6.28 -2.32 -6.50
N LYS A 60 -7.13 -1.74 -5.64
CA LYS A 60 -6.96 -0.35 -5.16
C LYS A 60 -5.69 -0.18 -4.33
N THR A 61 -5.39 -1.16 -3.47
CA THR A 61 -4.18 -1.16 -2.65
C THR A 61 -2.93 -1.36 -3.51
N ALA A 62 -2.99 -2.24 -4.52
CA ALA A 62 -1.91 -2.44 -5.48
C ALA A 62 -1.60 -1.15 -6.25
N LYS A 63 -2.61 -0.37 -6.64
CA LYS A 63 -2.43 0.95 -7.28
C LYS A 63 -1.64 1.91 -6.37
N VAL A 64 -2.05 2.04 -5.11
CA VAL A 64 -1.35 2.85 -4.11
C VAL A 64 0.12 2.43 -3.97
N ILE A 65 0.38 1.12 -3.88
CA ILE A 65 1.74 0.60 -3.75
C ILE A 65 2.58 0.95 -4.99
N ALA A 66 2.03 0.75 -6.18
CA ALA A 66 2.71 1.04 -7.44
C ALA A 66 3.02 2.54 -7.61
N GLU A 67 2.11 3.42 -7.20
CA GLU A 67 2.32 4.87 -7.23
C GLU A 67 3.43 5.30 -6.28
N ALA A 68 3.36 4.87 -5.02
CA ALA A 68 4.37 5.16 -4.02
C ALA A 68 5.76 4.66 -4.47
N TRP A 69 5.83 3.41 -4.93
CA TRP A 69 7.06 2.78 -5.43
C TRP A 69 7.67 3.56 -6.60
N ALA A 70 6.84 4.06 -7.52
CA ALA A 70 7.26 4.90 -8.63
C ALA A 70 7.63 6.34 -8.23
N GLY A 71 7.75 6.64 -6.93
CA GLY A 71 8.10 7.96 -6.43
C GLY A 71 6.95 8.95 -6.38
N ARG A 72 5.73 8.56 -6.78
CA ARG A 72 4.54 9.43 -6.80
C ARG A 72 3.80 9.40 -5.48
N GLU A 73 3.10 10.47 -5.18
CA GLU A 73 2.12 10.49 -4.09
C GLU A 73 0.85 9.75 -4.54
N PRO A 74 0.35 8.77 -3.76
CA PRO A 74 -0.87 8.06 -4.12
C PRO A 74 -2.10 8.98 -4.22
N GLU A 75 -2.91 8.78 -5.26
CA GLU A 75 -4.13 9.60 -5.48
C GLU A 75 -5.10 9.54 -4.28
N VAL A 76 -5.16 8.39 -3.59
CA VAL A 76 -6.01 8.18 -2.40
C VAL A 76 -5.65 9.09 -1.22
N LEU A 77 -4.45 9.68 -1.20
CA LEU A 77 -4.06 10.68 -0.18
C LEU A 77 -4.52 12.10 -0.53
N ILE A 78 -4.92 12.35 -1.78
CA ILE A 78 -5.31 13.67 -2.30
C ILE A 78 -6.84 13.87 -2.23
N GLU A 79 -7.60 12.76 -2.10
CA GLU A 79 -9.06 12.74 -1.86
C GLU A 79 -9.43 12.90 -0.39
#